data_AF-A0A3P7LR57-F1
#
_entry.id   AF-A0A3P7LR57-F1
#
_cell.length_a   1.000
_cell.length_b   1.000
_cell.length_c   1.000
_cell.angle_alpha   90.00
_cell.angle_beta   90.00
_cell.angle_gamma   90.00
#
_symmetry.space_group_name_H-M   'P 1'
#
loop_
_entity.id
_entity.type
_entity.pdbx_description
1 polymer ?
#
loop_
_entity_poly.entity_id
_entity_poly.type
_entity_poly.pdbx_seq_one_letter_code
_entity_poly.pdbx_strand_id
1 'polypeptide(L)'
;MFQHYREPTFKRSLRFTWKNREKPMGTLLFGASVEFEIGLYTTIYLISLRDFKNMRNWPFINVKIGRDTIRVQCHDFKGHIGSCYVK
;
A
#
# COMPACT_ATOMS: atom_id res chain seq x y z
N MET A 1 18.82 -21.96 5.48
CA MET A 1 19.21 -21.13 4.33
C MET A 1 18.44 -19.82 4.43
N PHE A 2 19.08 -18.73 4.86
CA PHE A 2 18.42 -17.44 5.09
C PHE A 2 18.20 -16.75 3.75
N GLN A 3 16.95 -16.72 3.28
CA GLN A 3 16.57 -16.00 2.07
C GLN A 3 16.73 -14.50 2.35
N HIS A 4 17.76 -13.87 1.79
CA HIS A 4 17.87 -12.43 1.78
C HIS A 4 16.63 -11.87 1.08
N TYR A 5 15.73 -11.27 1.86
CA TYR A 5 14.58 -10.54 1.32
C TYR A 5 15.13 -9.33 0.58
N ARG A 6 15.28 -9.47 -0.75
CA ARG A 6 15.63 -8.35 -1.61
C ARG A 6 14.39 -7.47 -1.70
N GLU A 7 14.48 -6.26 -1.18
CA GLU A 7 13.41 -5.28 -1.36
C GLU A 7 13.24 -5.01 -2.87
N PRO A 8 11.99 -5.02 -3.39
CA PRO A 8 11.76 -4.80 -4.81
C PRO A 8 12.32 -3.44 -5.23
N THR A 9 13.01 -3.36 -6.37
CA THR A 9 13.67 -2.12 -6.79
C THR A 9 12.69 -0.97 -7.02
N PHE A 10 11.45 -1.30 -7.39
CA PHE A 10 10.35 -0.36 -7.58
C PHE A 10 9.66 0.03 -6.27
N LYS A 11 9.98 -0.56 -5.12
CA LYS A 11 9.40 -0.21 -3.82
C LYS A 11 10.47 0.43 -2.94
N ARG A 12 10.24 1.67 -2.48
CA ARG A 12 11.19 2.37 -1.60
C ARG A 12 10.51 3.14 -0.49
N SER A 13 11.15 3.16 0.65
CA SER A 13 10.77 4.00 1.79
C SER A 13 11.50 5.34 1.74
N LEU A 14 10.79 6.43 2.03
CA LEU A 14 11.37 7.75 2.20
C LEU A 14 10.75 8.49 3.38
N ARG A 15 11.51 9.45 3.91
CA ARG A 15 11.08 10.40 4.94
C ARG A 15 11.34 11.81 4.42
N PHE A 16 10.38 12.70 4.60
CA PHE A 16 10.47 14.07 4.11
C PHE A 16 9.79 15.05 5.07
N THR A 17 10.12 16.33 4.91
CA THR A 17 9.52 17.43 5.67
C THR A 17 8.50 18.15 4.79
N TRP A 18 7.31 18.38 5.33
CA TRP A 18 6.26 19.16 4.67
C TRP A 18 5.84 20.34 5.54
N LYS A 19 5.97 21.56 5.03
CA LYS A 19 5.65 22.81 5.77
C LYS A 19 6.29 22.85 7.16
N ASN A 20 7.60 22.61 7.24
CA ASN A 20 8.39 22.55 8.47
C ASN A 20 7.97 21.48 9.48
N ARG A 21 7.21 20.46 9.05
CA ARG A 21 6.86 19.29 9.88
C ARG A 21 7.44 18.04 9.26
N GLU A 22 8.28 17.32 10.00
CA GLU A 22 8.78 16.02 9.58
C GLU A 22 7.61 15.03 9.49
N LYS A 23 7.46 14.38 8.33
CA LYS A 23 6.43 13.37 8.11
C LYS A 23 6.98 11.99 8.49
N PRO A 24 6.13 11.06 8.96
CA PRO A 24 6.54 9.68 9.17
C PRO A 24 7.11 9.05 7.89
N MET A 25 7.98 8.05 8.05
CA MET A 25 8.50 7.28 6.92
C MET A 25 7.35 6.59 6.17
N GLY A 26 7.28 6.82 4.86
CA GLY A 26 6.27 6.24 3.96
C GLY A 26 6.93 5.43 2.85
N THR A 27 6.20 4.46 2.30
CA THR A 27 6.68 3.65 1.17
C THR A 27 5.93 4.04 -0.10
N LEU A 28 6.66 4.12 -1.21
CA LEU A 28 6.15 4.46 -2.54
C LEU A 28 6.52 3.39 -3.57
N LEU A 29 5.76 3.35 -4.66
CA LEU A 29 6.07 2.58 -5.86
C LEU A 29 6.70 3.49 -6.93
N PHE A 30 8.01 3.37 -7.13
CA PHE A 30 8.77 4.15 -8.10
C PHE A 30 8.59 3.61 -9.52
N GLY A 31 8.25 4.50 -10.45
CA GLY A 31 8.08 4.17 -11.87
C GLY A 31 6.74 3.51 -12.21
N ALA A 32 5.83 3.36 -11.25
CA ALA A 32 4.47 2.92 -11.53
C ALA A 32 3.70 4.00 -12.31
N SER A 33 2.84 3.57 -13.24
CA SER A 33 1.89 4.48 -13.86
C SER A 33 0.75 4.80 -12.89
N VAL A 34 0.07 5.92 -13.13
CA VAL A 34 -1.08 6.33 -12.29
C VAL A 34 -2.19 5.28 -12.37
N GLU A 35 -2.43 4.71 -13.55
CA GLU A 35 -3.45 3.68 -13.77
C GLU A 35 -3.13 2.40 -13.01
N PHE A 36 -1.84 2.05 -12.90
CA PHE A 36 -1.42 0.89 -12.12
C PHE A 36 -1.74 1.07 -10.63
N GLU A 37 -1.38 2.22 -10.04
CA GLU A 37 -1.66 2.48 -8.63
C GLU A 37 -3.17 2.58 -8.35
N ILE A 38 -3.93 3.25 -9.22
CA ILE A 38 -5.40 3.31 -9.10
C ILE A 38 -5.99 1.90 -9.15
N GLY A 39 -5.63 1.10 -10.15
CA GLY A 39 -6.12 -0.28 -10.29
C GLY A 39 -5.77 -1.15 -9.10
N LEU A 40 -4.53 -1.05 -8.60
CA LEU A 40 -4.07 -1.74 -7.40
C LEU A 40 -4.92 -1.34 -6.18
N TYR A 41 -5.03 -0.06 -5.87
CA TYR A 41 -5.71 0.41 -4.67
C TYR A 41 -7.22 0.18 -4.73
N THR A 42 -7.87 0.35 -5.89
CA THR A 42 -9.29 0.03 -6.06
C THR A 42 -9.54 -1.46 -5.83
N THR A 43 -8.70 -2.34 -6.38
CA THR A 43 -8.82 -3.80 -6.17
C THR A 43 -8.69 -4.16 -4.71
N ILE A 44 -7.68 -3.62 -4.02
CA ILE A 44 -7.42 -3.91 -2.61
C ILE A 44 -8.51 -3.34 -1.71
N TYR A 45 -9.03 -2.16 -2.01
CA TYR A 45 -10.18 -1.59 -1.32
C TYR A 45 -11.41 -2.49 -1.44
N LEU A 46 -11.75 -2.96 -2.63
CA LEU A 46 -12.91 -3.83 -2.84
C LEU A 46 -12.76 -5.19 -2.14
N ILE A 47 -11.56 -5.79 -2.18
CA ILE A 47 -11.26 -7.01 -1.42
C ILE A 47 -11.46 -6.75 0.08
N SER A 48 -10.90 -5.65 0.57
CA SER A 48 -10.97 -5.33 2.00
C SER A 48 -12.38 -4.97 2.45
N LEU A 49 -13.15 -4.31 1.58
CA LEU A 49 -14.56 -4.02 1.81
C LEU A 49 -15.41 -5.30 1.84
N ARG A 50 -15.10 -6.30 1.01
CA ARG A 50 -15.79 -7.59 1.02
C ARG A 50 -15.47 -8.38 2.29
N ASP A 51 -14.20 -8.44 2.66
CA ASP A 51 -13.71 -9.40 3.66
C ASP A 51 -13.64 -8.81 5.08
N PHE A 52 -13.47 -7.50 5.22
CA PHE A 52 -13.15 -6.85 6.50
C PHE A 52 -14.08 -5.68 6.85
N LYS A 53 -15.23 -5.51 6.17
CA LYS A 53 -16.18 -4.39 6.39
C LYS A 53 -16.51 -4.10 7.86
N ASN A 54 -16.64 -5.15 8.66
CA ASN A 54 -17.04 -5.05 10.07
C ASN A 54 -15.85 -4.88 11.03
N MET A 55 -14.62 -4.86 10.52
CA MET A 55 -13.42 -4.62 11.31
C MET A 55 -13.15 -3.12 11.43
N ARG A 56 -12.79 -2.68 12.65
CA ARG A 56 -12.36 -1.29 12.89
C ARG A 56 -11.10 -0.92 12.11
N ASN A 57 -10.18 -1.87 11.94
CA ASN A 57 -8.93 -1.70 11.21
C ASN A 57 -8.77 -2.84 10.21
N TRP A 58 -8.70 -2.52 8.92
CA TRP A 58 -8.47 -3.52 7.87
C TRP A 58 -6.99 -3.94 7.87
N PRO A 59 -6.67 -5.23 7.70
CA PRO A 59 -5.30 -5.70 7.66
C PRO A 59 -4.58 -5.28 6.37
N PHE A 60 -3.26 -5.48 6.33
CA PHE A 60 -2.51 -5.42 5.08
C PHE A 60 -2.83 -6.64 4.22
N ILE A 61 -3.00 -6.41 2.92
CA ILE A 61 -3.18 -7.45 1.91
C ILE A 61 -1.84 -7.68 1.22
N ASN A 62 -1.41 -8.95 1.15
CA ASN A 62 -0.23 -9.34 0.38
C ASN A 62 -0.58 -9.37 -1.10
N VAL A 63 0.17 -8.63 -1.91
CA VAL A 63 -0.01 -8.55 -3.36
C VAL A 63 1.27 -9.01 -4.04
N LYS A 64 1.15 -9.96 -4.96
CA LYS A 64 2.27 -10.44 -5.76
C LYS A 64 2.39 -9.60 -7.03
N ILE A 65 3.53 -8.96 -7.23
CA ILE A 65 3.88 -8.19 -8.42
C ILE A 65 5.12 -8.85 -9.03
N GLY A 66 4.93 -9.57 -10.13
CA GLY A 66 6.00 -10.38 -10.73
C GLY A 66 6.52 -11.45 -9.75
N ARG A 67 7.77 -11.29 -9.31
CA ARG A 67 8.43 -12.20 -8.35
C ARG A 67 8.40 -11.70 -6.91
N ASP A 68 7.93 -10.47 -6.72
CA ASP A 68 7.96 -9.77 -5.45
C ASP A 68 6.59 -9.79 -4.77
N THR A 69 6.60 -9.79 -3.43
CA THR A 69 5.38 -9.62 -2.63
C THR A 69 5.46 -8.29 -1.89
N ILE A 70 4.46 -7.43 -2.13
CA ILE A 70 4.29 -6.17 -1.39
C ILE A 70 3.06 -6.27 -0.48
N ARG A 71 2.98 -5.37 0.50
CA ARG A 71 1.80 -5.23 1.35
C ARG A 71 1.10 -3.93 1.04
N VAL A 72 -0.21 -4.00 0.85
CA VAL A 72 -1.06 -2.83 0.59
C VAL A 72 -2.14 -2.78 1.65
N GLN A 73 -2.38 -1.61 2.20
CA GLN A 73 -3.51 -1.37 3.10
C GLN A 73 -4.35 -0.25 2.53
N CYS A 74 -5.66 -0.43 2.62
CA CYS A 74 -6.66 0.58 2.30
C CYS A 74 -7.57 0.79 3.51
N HIS A 75 -8.17 1.96 3.57
CA HIS A 75 -9.15 2.33 4.58
C HIS A 75 -10.46 2.73 3.92
N ASP A 76 -11.58 2.45 4.59
CA ASP A 76 -12.88 3.00 4.21
C ASP A 76 -13.06 4.40 4.82
N PHE A 77 -13.66 5.29 4.04
CA PHE A 77 -14.12 6.58 4.51
C PHE A 77 -15.56 6.78 4.08
N LYS A 78 -16.51 6.44 4.98
CA LYS A 78 -17.95 6.61 4.79
C LYS A 78 -18.49 5.87 3.54
N GLY A 79 -18.02 4.65 3.30
CA GLY A 79 -18.43 3.85 2.14
C GLY A 79 -17.70 4.21 0.84
N HIS A 80 -16.64 5.01 0.92
CA HIS A 80 -15.77 5.35 -0.20
C HIS A 80 -14.33 4.94 0.09
N ILE A 81 -13.55 4.78 -0.97
CA ILE A 81 -12.11 4.54 -0.85
C ILE A 81 -11.45 5.71 -0.11
N GLY A 82 -10.85 5.42 1.03
CA GLY A 82 -10.06 6.35 1.83
C GLY A 82 -8.59 6.30 1.43
N SER A 83 -7.70 6.50 2.40
CA SER A 83 -6.26 6.38 2.16
C SER A 83 -5.88 4.93 1.85
N CYS A 84 -5.04 4.75 0.83
CA CYS A 84 -4.38 3.51 0.50
C CYS A 84 -2.87 3.74 0.39
N TYR A 85 -2.07 2.79 0.83
CA TYR A 85 -0.61 2.90 0.76
C TYR A 85 0.07 1.54 0.82
N VAL A 86 1.29 1.50 0.30
CA VAL A 86 2.17 0.34 0.35
C VAL A 86 2.99 0.35 1.64
N LYS A 87 3.38 -0.83 2.13
CA LYS A 87 4.31 -1.03 3.25
C LYS A 87 5.29 -2.16 2.97
#